data_AF-A0A7Y5V543-F1
#
_entry.id   AF-A0A7Y5V543-F1
#
_cell.length_a   1.000
_cell.length_b   1.000
_cell.length_c   1.000
_cell.angle_alpha   90.00
_cell.angle_beta   90.00
_cell.angle_gamma   90.00
#
_symmetry.space_group_name_H-M   'P 1'
#
loop_
_entity.id
_entity.type
_entity.pdbx_description
1 polymer ?
#
loop_
_entity_poly.entity_id
_entity_poly.type
_entity_poly.pdbx_seq_one_letter_code
_entity_poly.pdbx_strand_id
1 'polypeptide(L)'
;MRLSCVRWLAALAVWSCSGDRSPRNDTATPERSPPTGAPATRSMAWEFRAGRLFAIRSANGTAWLVNPAWAEDQDLDSLTEASWNPSGDTLEAFDGAMLAGRGRLDALHYDSTCAGWPTVSFADPVLPPWRVAFPAGRANGVSFDSLPGLSAGDSAVRVRAGALAASRLPGDTASAFRGHPFTVRQAIRFPVAADTMALLFEVVRLVAQEANPLEEKIIMVVEEGPAGAPPRTRYAERVIALEETMPSLDVLGILRIRATGRLAILVRREREGGFLLEWIERTATGDWRVRWRSALDTC
;
A
#
# COMPACT_ATOMS: atom_id res chain seq x y z
N MET A 1 -1.56 -23.79 -76.41
CA MET A 1 -2.40 -23.57 -75.21
C MET A 1 -2.55 -24.92 -74.51
N ARG A 2 -2.14 -25.19 -73.27
CA ARG A 2 -1.72 -24.38 -72.11
C ARG A 2 -0.49 -25.04 -71.45
N LEU A 3 0.29 -24.22 -70.76
CA LEU A 3 1.62 -24.48 -70.21
C LEU A 3 1.61 -25.34 -68.93
N SER A 4 2.75 -26.00 -68.76
CA SER A 4 3.28 -26.78 -67.65
C SER A 4 3.16 -26.13 -66.26
N CYS A 5 2.83 -26.97 -65.28
CA CYS A 5 2.88 -26.65 -63.85
C CYS A 5 4.25 -27.09 -63.31
N VAL A 6 5.16 -26.15 -63.06
CA VAL A 6 6.46 -26.41 -62.45
C VAL A 6 6.32 -26.23 -60.94
N ARG A 7 6.45 -27.31 -60.17
CA ARG A 7 6.58 -27.28 -58.71
C ARG A 7 8.05 -27.11 -58.35
N TRP A 8 8.43 -25.96 -57.81
CA TRP A 8 9.72 -25.77 -57.16
C TRP A 8 9.59 -26.04 -55.66
N LEU A 9 10.28 -27.09 -55.20
CA LEU A 9 10.58 -27.35 -53.79
C LEU A 9 11.88 -26.61 -53.46
N ALA A 10 11.80 -25.57 -52.63
CA ALA A 10 12.97 -24.93 -52.05
C ALA A 10 13.26 -25.54 -50.68
N ALA A 11 14.36 -26.28 -50.59
CA ALA A 11 14.89 -26.83 -49.35
C ALA A 11 15.58 -25.72 -48.55
N LEU A 12 15.10 -25.45 -47.34
CA LEU A 12 15.76 -24.59 -46.36
C LEU A 12 16.84 -25.41 -45.65
N ALA A 13 18.10 -25.13 -45.96
CA ALA A 13 19.25 -25.65 -45.22
C ALA A 13 19.36 -24.91 -43.88
N VAL A 14 19.14 -25.63 -42.78
CA VAL A 14 19.43 -25.13 -41.42
C VAL A 14 20.93 -25.33 -41.17
N TRP A 15 21.67 -24.23 -41.15
CA TRP A 15 23.02 -24.20 -40.60
C TRP A 15 22.94 -24.21 -39.07
N SER A 16 23.29 -25.33 -38.45
CA SER A 16 23.54 -25.41 -37.01
C SER A 16 24.98 -24.97 -36.71
N CYS A 17 25.16 -23.81 -36.09
CA CYS A 17 26.44 -23.47 -35.48
C CYS A 17 26.58 -24.25 -34.17
N SER A 18 27.32 -25.36 -34.19
CA SER A 18 27.80 -26.04 -32.98
C SER A 18 28.92 -25.21 -32.36
N GLY A 19 28.57 -24.29 -31.47
CA GLY A 19 29.51 -23.63 -30.59
C GLY A 19 29.62 -24.40 -29.28
N ASP A 20 30.58 -25.33 -29.19
CA ASP A 20 30.97 -25.93 -27.92
C ASP A 20 31.45 -24.82 -26.98
N ARG A 21 30.68 -24.57 -25.91
CA ARG A 21 31.14 -23.82 -24.74
C ARG A 21 31.39 -24.83 -23.63
N SER A 22 32.63 -24.89 -23.16
CA SER A 22 33.02 -25.68 -21.99
C SER A 22 32.16 -25.33 -20.77
N PRO A 23 31.85 -26.29 -19.89
CA PRO A 23 31.03 -26.05 -18.71
C PRO A 23 31.74 -25.04 -17.80
N ARG A 24 31.05 -23.93 -17.51
CA ARG A 24 31.48 -22.96 -16.52
C ARG A 24 31.16 -23.57 -15.16
N ASN A 25 32.15 -23.66 -14.27
CA ASN A 25 31.92 -24.08 -12.89
C ASN A 25 30.94 -23.11 -12.23
N ASP A 26 29.75 -23.60 -11.87
CA ASP A 26 28.79 -22.92 -11.02
C ASP A 26 29.33 -22.92 -9.59
N THR A 27 30.02 -21.84 -9.23
CA THR A 27 30.19 -21.49 -7.81
C THR A 27 29.10 -20.47 -7.49
N ALA A 28 27.89 -20.95 -7.21
CA ALA A 28 26.84 -20.12 -6.63
C ALA A 28 27.36 -19.61 -5.27
N THR A 29 27.81 -18.36 -5.26
CA THR A 29 28.13 -17.64 -4.04
C THR A 29 26.80 -17.13 -3.51
N PRO A 30 26.43 -17.33 -2.23
CA PRO A 30 25.21 -16.73 -1.71
C PRO A 30 25.32 -15.20 -1.84
N GLU A 31 24.53 -14.64 -2.75
CA GLU A 31 24.49 -13.21 -2.99
C GLU A 31 23.83 -12.56 -1.77
N ARG A 32 24.62 -11.79 -1.03
CA ARG A 32 24.20 -11.05 0.14
C ARG A 32 23.03 -10.15 -0.23
N SER A 33 21.94 -10.22 0.53
CA SER A 33 20.75 -9.38 0.33
C SER A 33 21.16 -7.91 0.11
N PRO A 34 20.63 -7.24 -0.93
CA PRO A 34 20.98 -5.84 -1.18
C PRO A 34 20.56 -4.97 0.01
N PRO A 35 21.34 -3.94 0.36
CA PRO A 35 21.00 -3.06 1.46
C PRO A 35 19.66 -2.35 1.18
N THR A 36 18.77 -2.39 2.18
CA THR A 36 17.53 -1.63 2.22
C THR A 36 17.81 -0.16 1.88
N GLY A 37 17.05 0.42 0.96
CA GLY A 37 17.15 1.81 0.56
C GLY A 37 17.03 2.77 1.75
N ALA A 38 17.66 3.94 1.61
CA ALA A 38 17.93 4.94 2.66
C ALA A 38 16.82 5.11 3.72
N PRO A 39 17.17 5.21 5.02
CA PRO A 39 16.19 5.41 6.07
C PRO A 39 15.50 6.77 5.87
N ALA A 40 14.19 6.74 5.62
CA ALA A 40 13.37 7.94 5.67
C ALA A 40 13.54 8.58 7.07
N THR A 41 13.87 9.86 7.11
CA THR A 41 14.00 10.65 8.33
C THR A 41 12.74 10.49 9.20
N ARG A 42 12.86 9.73 10.29
CA ARG A 42 11.79 9.36 11.24
C ARG A 42 11.23 10.61 11.94
N SER A 43 10.27 11.29 11.30
CA SER A 43 9.29 12.07 12.05
C SER A 43 8.08 11.17 12.27
N MET A 44 8.19 10.27 13.25
CA MET A 44 7.14 9.32 13.66
C MET A 44 6.17 9.96 14.65
N ALA A 45 5.69 11.16 14.34
CA ALA A 45 4.74 11.87 15.20
C ALA A 45 3.34 11.81 14.60
N TRP A 46 2.43 11.13 15.32
CA TRP A 46 1.01 11.13 15.03
C TRP A 46 0.42 12.55 14.96
N GLU A 47 -0.49 12.78 14.03
CA GLU A 47 -1.24 14.03 13.95
C GLU A 47 -2.40 14.02 14.95
N PHE A 48 -2.11 14.44 16.20
CA PHE A 48 -3.06 14.43 17.32
C PHE A 48 -4.40 15.15 17.03
N ARG A 49 -4.41 16.07 16.06
CA ARG A 49 -5.64 16.75 15.65
C ARG A 49 -6.63 15.83 14.94
N ALA A 50 -6.18 14.70 14.38
CA ALA A 50 -7.03 13.62 13.88
C ALA A 50 -7.73 12.85 15.02
N GLY A 51 -7.27 12.98 16.26
CA GLY A 51 -7.82 12.29 17.43
C GLY A 51 -6.72 11.66 18.27
N ARG A 52 -7.05 11.29 19.51
CA ARG A 52 -6.15 10.50 20.39
C ARG A 52 -6.23 8.99 20.17
N LEU A 53 -7.18 8.57 19.33
CA LEU A 53 -7.51 7.19 19.01
C LEU A 53 -8.24 7.19 17.67
N PHE A 54 -8.33 6.01 17.08
CA PHE A 54 -9.22 5.71 15.96
C PHE A 54 -9.57 4.22 16.00
N ALA A 55 -10.61 3.82 15.30
CA ALA A 55 -10.95 2.42 15.14
C ALA A 55 -10.78 1.99 13.68
N ILE A 56 -10.45 0.73 13.47
CA ILE A 56 -10.42 0.09 12.16
C ILE A 56 -11.31 -1.14 12.19
N ARG A 57 -11.84 -1.54 11.04
CA ARG A 57 -12.67 -2.74 10.91
C ARG A 57 -12.16 -3.62 9.78
N SER A 58 -11.99 -4.90 10.08
CA SER A 58 -11.67 -5.93 9.09
C SER A 58 -12.89 -6.30 8.27
N ALA A 59 -12.63 -6.99 7.15
CA ALA A 59 -13.65 -7.59 6.30
C ALA A 59 -14.54 -8.61 7.04
N ASN A 60 -14.02 -9.33 8.05
CA ASN A 60 -14.80 -10.28 8.85
C ASN A 60 -15.71 -9.58 9.89
N GLY A 61 -15.61 -8.25 10.02
CA GLY A 61 -16.50 -7.44 10.84
C GLY A 61 -15.96 -7.08 12.22
N THR A 62 -14.84 -7.67 12.65
CA THR A 62 -14.12 -7.30 13.88
C THR A 62 -13.64 -5.86 13.79
N ALA A 63 -13.81 -5.12 14.88
CA ALA A 63 -13.30 -3.75 15.00
C ALA A 63 -12.23 -3.71 16.08
N TRP A 64 -11.12 -3.04 15.78
CA TRP A 64 -10.02 -2.79 16.72
C TRP A 64 -9.92 -1.31 17.03
N LEU A 65 -9.64 -0.99 18.28
CA LEU A 65 -9.33 0.37 18.70
C LEU A 65 -7.82 0.58 18.76
N VAL A 66 -7.34 1.61 18.08
CA VAL A 66 -5.91 1.89 17.93
C VAL A 66 -5.54 3.14 18.71
N ASN A 67 -4.46 3.05 19.50
CA ASN A 67 -3.84 4.19 20.17
C ASN A 67 -2.60 4.65 19.39
N PRO A 68 -2.63 5.82 18.75
CA PRO A 68 -1.45 6.36 18.11
C PRO A 68 -0.25 6.64 19.02
N ALA A 69 -0.44 6.66 20.35
CA ALA A 69 0.68 6.73 21.29
C ALA A 69 1.57 5.48 21.28
N TRP A 70 1.05 4.34 20.79
CA TRP A 70 1.78 3.09 20.60
C TRP A 70 2.25 2.96 19.15
N ALA A 71 3.50 3.41 18.93
CA ALA A 71 4.16 3.42 17.63
C ALA A 71 5.04 2.17 17.42
N GLU A 72 5.68 2.07 16.25
CA GLU A 72 6.49 0.91 15.79
C GLU A 72 7.59 0.45 16.77
N ASP A 73 8.03 1.32 17.69
CA ASP A 73 9.04 1.02 18.71
C ASP A 73 8.47 0.54 20.05
N GLN A 74 7.14 0.41 20.15
CA GLN A 74 6.44 -0.05 21.36
C GLN A 74 5.82 -1.42 21.18
N ASP A 75 5.61 -2.09 22.30
CA ASP A 75 4.99 -3.41 22.38
C ASP A 75 3.54 -3.30 22.88
N LEU A 76 2.62 -4.00 22.21
CA LEU A 76 1.22 -4.08 22.58
C LEU A 76 0.98 -4.98 23.80
N ASP A 77 1.92 -5.84 24.18
CA ASP A 77 1.84 -6.63 25.43
C ASP A 77 1.73 -5.75 26.69
N SER A 78 2.19 -4.50 26.60
CA SER A 78 2.10 -3.51 27.68
C SER A 78 0.78 -2.73 27.71
N LEU A 79 -0.07 -2.90 26.69
CA LEU A 79 -1.32 -2.17 26.55
C LEU A 79 -2.38 -2.77 27.49
N THR A 80 -2.86 -1.98 28.44
CA THR A 80 -3.86 -2.40 29.42
C THR A 80 -5.05 -1.45 29.42
N GLU A 81 -6.17 -1.86 30.01
CA GLU A 81 -7.32 -0.97 30.21
C GLU A 81 -6.94 0.26 31.05
N ALA A 82 -6.02 0.10 32.00
CA ALA A 82 -5.55 1.20 32.84
C ALA A 82 -4.66 2.22 32.06
N SER A 83 -4.02 1.80 30.95
CA SER A 83 -3.09 2.68 30.21
C SER A 83 -3.81 3.69 29.32
N TRP A 84 -5.09 3.48 29.01
CA TRP A 84 -5.95 4.43 28.32
C TRP A 84 -7.43 4.11 28.57
N ASN A 85 -8.22 5.12 28.94
CA ASN A 85 -9.67 4.98 29.11
C ASN A 85 -10.41 5.74 27.99
N PRO A 86 -10.77 5.07 26.89
CA PRO A 86 -11.48 5.69 25.77
C PRO A 86 -13.01 5.58 25.88
N SER A 87 -13.54 4.95 26.93
CA SER A 87 -14.97 4.69 27.07
C SER A 87 -15.79 5.98 27.04
N GLY A 88 -16.89 5.95 26.29
CA GLY A 88 -17.75 7.12 26.09
C GLY A 88 -17.33 8.07 24.95
N ASP A 89 -16.14 7.92 24.36
CA ASP A 89 -15.79 8.66 23.14
C ASP A 89 -16.76 8.26 22.00
N THR A 90 -17.20 9.23 21.20
CA THR A 90 -18.06 8.99 20.02
C THR A 90 -17.21 9.01 18.76
N LEU A 91 -17.28 7.95 17.96
CA LEU A 91 -16.59 7.85 16.68
C LEU A 91 -17.55 8.04 15.51
N GLU A 92 -17.09 8.75 14.49
CA GLU A 92 -17.67 8.81 13.14
C GLU A 92 -16.99 7.76 12.27
N ALA A 93 -17.75 6.81 11.74
CA ALA A 93 -17.25 5.71 10.92
C ALA A 93 -17.42 5.99 9.42
N PHE A 94 -16.41 5.64 8.63
CA PHE A 94 -16.32 5.98 7.22
C PHE A 94 -16.04 4.75 6.35
N ASP A 95 -16.62 4.78 5.14
CA ASP A 95 -16.22 3.96 3.99
C ASP A 95 -16.00 4.90 2.79
N GLY A 96 -14.73 5.15 2.45
CA GLY A 96 -14.40 6.24 1.52
C GLY A 96 -14.86 7.61 2.04
N ALA A 97 -15.64 8.34 1.24
CA ALA A 97 -16.26 9.62 1.64
C ALA A 97 -17.54 9.45 2.49
N MET A 98 -18.15 8.26 2.47
CA MET A 98 -19.45 8.05 3.09
C MET A 98 -19.29 7.99 4.61
N LEU A 99 -20.05 8.83 5.34
CA LEU A 99 -20.27 8.65 6.76
C LEU A 99 -21.24 7.49 6.95
N ALA A 100 -20.73 6.32 7.31
CA ALA A 100 -21.53 5.11 7.51
C ALA A 100 -22.36 5.19 8.80
N GLY A 101 -21.85 5.88 9.82
CA GLY A 101 -22.58 6.06 11.06
C GLY A 101 -21.78 6.75 12.16
N ARG A 102 -22.43 6.88 13.32
CA ARG A 102 -21.81 7.33 14.57
C ARG A 102 -22.07 6.29 15.64
N GLY A 103 -21.03 5.95 16.40
CA GLY A 103 -21.12 5.00 17.49
C GLY A 103 -20.35 5.50 18.69
N ARG A 104 -20.95 5.36 19.87
CA ARG A 104 -20.25 5.59 21.14
C ARG A 104 -19.52 4.31 21.56
N LEU A 105 -18.26 4.44 21.95
CA LEU A 105 -17.47 3.33 22.49
C LEU A 105 -18.11 2.81 23.78
N ASP A 106 -18.36 1.50 23.82
CA ASP A 106 -19.03 0.82 24.93
C ASP A 106 -18.04 0.01 25.77
N ALA A 107 -17.44 -1.02 25.16
CA ALA A 107 -16.49 -1.89 25.83
C ALA A 107 -15.28 -2.19 24.96
N LEU A 108 -14.17 -2.49 25.63
CA LEU A 108 -12.95 -3.01 25.03
C LEU A 108 -12.73 -4.44 25.49
N HIS A 109 -12.27 -5.28 24.57
CA HIS A 109 -11.88 -6.64 24.87
C HIS A 109 -10.43 -6.87 24.43
N TYR A 110 -9.59 -7.20 25.40
CA TYR A 110 -8.17 -7.48 25.23
C TYR A 110 -7.98 -8.99 25.17
N ASP A 111 -7.28 -9.46 24.15
CA ASP A 111 -6.84 -10.85 24.08
C ASP A 111 -5.53 -10.99 24.88
N SER A 112 -5.54 -11.84 25.90
CA SER A 112 -4.34 -12.09 26.72
C SER A 112 -3.38 -13.11 26.11
N THR A 113 -3.70 -13.67 24.94
CA THR A 113 -2.92 -14.74 24.30
C THR A 113 -1.97 -14.24 23.21
N CYS A 114 -2.13 -12.99 22.75
CA CYS A 114 -1.31 -12.35 21.74
C CYS A 114 -1.16 -10.84 21.98
N ALA A 115 -0.10 -10.25 21.45
CA ALA A 115 0.15 -8.81 21.51
C ALA A 115 -0.67 -8.12 20.42
N GLY A 116 -1.80 -7.50 20.76
CA GLY A 116 -2.67 -6.89 19.74
C GLY A 116 -3.52 -5.72 20.22
N TRP A 117 -4.13 -5.03 19.27
CA TRP A 117 -5.07 -3.96 19.59
C TRP A 117 -6.33 -4.56 20.24
N PRO A 118 -6.94 -3.89 21.23
CA PRO A 118 -8.18 -4.38 21.80
C PRO A 118 -9.29 -4.30 20.77
N THR A 119 -10.13 -5.34 20.75
CA THR A 119 -11.38 -5.30 20.00
C THR A 119 -12.39 -4.39 20.69
N VAL A 120 -13.28 -3.77 19.93
CA VAL A 120 -14.18 -2.73 20.44
C VAL A 120 -15.63 -2.97 20.05
N SER A 121 -16.54 -2.77 20.99
CA SER A 121 -17.99 -2.70 20.76
C SER A 121 -18.50 -1.26 20.82
N PHE A 122 -19.58 -1.01 20.08
CA PHE A 122 -20.26 0.29 20.07
C PHE A 122 -21.64 0.14 20.73
N ALA A 123 -22.02 1.11 21.58
CA ALA A 123 -23.30 1.12 22.28
C ALA A 123 -24.49 1.38 21.33
N ASP A 124 -24.24 2.15 20.27
CA ASP A 124 -25.18 2.47 19.21
C ASP A 124 -24.71 1.83 17.90
N PRO A 125 -25.63 1.41 16.99
CA PRO A 125 -25.23 0.67 15.81
C PRO A 125 -24.41 1.54 14.84
N VAL A 126 -23.13 1.19 14.69
CA VAL A 126 -22.37 1.57 13.49
C VAL A 126 -22.74 0.56 12.39
N LEU A 127 -23.69 0.96 11.53
CA LEU A 127 -24.20 0.09 10.49
C LEU A 127 -23.14 -0.16 9.40
N PRO A 128 -22.85 -1.43 9.04
CA PRO A 128 -21.93 -1.78 7.96
C PRO A 128 -22.37 -1.29 6.57
N PRO A 129 -21.43 -1.19 5.60
CA PRO A 129 -19.99 -1.36 5.74
C PRO A 129 -19.27 -0.06 6.16
N TRP A 130 -18.23 -0.20 6.99
CA TRP A 130 -17.27 0.86 7.33
C TRP A 130 -15.89 0.23 7.53
N ARG A 131 -14.83 1.02 7.31
CA ARG A 131 -13.43 0.57 7.40
C ARG A 131 -12.63 1.25 8.50
N VAL A 132 -12.87 2.54 8.70
CA VAL A 132 -12.15 3.37 9.67
C VAL A 132 -13.12 4.27 10.42
N ALA A 133 -12.84 4.57 11.69
CA ALA A 133 -13.61 5.51 12.48
C ALA A 133 -12.73 6.42 13.31
N PHE A 134 -13.07 7.71 13.36
CA PHE A 134 -12.30 8.74 14.09
C PHE A 134 -13.20 9.45 15.09
N PRO A 135 -12.65 10.07 16.16
CA PRO A 135 -13.46 10.86 17.07
C PRO A 135 -14.28 11.90 16.31
N ALA A 136 -15.54 12.05 16.71
CA ALA A 136 -16.50 12.87 15.98
C ALA A 136 -15.97 14.29 15.72
N GLY A 137 -16.09 14.76 14.47
CA GLY A 137 -15.65 16.09 14.07
C GLY A 137 -14.13 16.25 13.89
N ARG A 138 -13.33 15.17 13.97
CA ARG A 138 -11.86 15.27 13.77
C ARG A 138 -11.41 15.02 12.33
N ALA A 139 -12.10 14.15 11.61
CA ALA A 139 -11.78 13.81 10.24
C ALA A 139 -13.02 13.82 9.34
N ASN A 140 -12.79 13.85 8.03
CA ASN A 140 -13.76 13.56 7.00
C ASN A 140 -13.18 12.49 6.09
N GLY A 141 -13.99 11.49 5.74
CA GLY A 141 -13.66 10.57 4.66
C GLY A 141 -13.51 11.30 3.32
N VAL A 142 -12.64 10.79 2.46
CA VAL A 142 -12.44 11.26 1.10
C VAL A 142 -12.80 10.12 0.15
N SER A 143 -13.50 10.47 -0.93
CA SER A 143 -13.91 9.50 -1.93
C SER A 143 -12.68 8.99 -2.67
N PHE A 144 -12.60 7.70 -2.87
CA PHE A 144 -11.56 7.10 -3.69
C PHE A 144 -12.13 5.96 -4.52
N ASP A 145 -11.53 5.76 -5.68
CA ASP A 145 -11.87 4.72 -6.64
C ASP A 145 -10.64 3.85 -6.94
N SER A 146 -10.86 2.56 -7.15
CA SER A 146 -9.80 1.59 -7.44
C SER A 146 -9.94 1.02 -8.86
N LEU A 147 -8.88 0.39 -9.39
CA LEU A 147 -8.90 -0.23 -10.72
C LEU A 147 -10.13 -1.12 -11.00
N PRO A 148 -10.58 -2.00 -10.08
CA PRO A 148 -11.77 -2.82 -10.34
C PRO A 148 -13.08 -2.01 -10.50
N GLY A 149 -13.13 -0.80 -9.96
CA GLY A 149 -14.29 0.10 -10.08
C GLY A 149 -14.26 0.99 -11.32
N LEU A 150 -13.18 0.96 -12.12
CA LEU A 150 -12.99 1.80 -13.31
C LEU A 150 -13.40 1.06 -14.59
N SER A 151 -13.68 1.85 -15.64
CA SER A 151 -13.86 1.30 -16.99
C SER A 151 -12.56 0.65 -17.48
N ALA A 152 -12.64 -0.33 -18.39
CA ALA A 152 -11.44 -1.00 -18.92
C ALA A 152 -10.44 -0.02 -19.57
N GLY A 153 -10.95 1.02 -20.26
CA GLY A 153 -10.13 2.06 -20.87
C GLY A 153 -9.40 2.92 -19.83
N ASP A 154 -10.12 3.36 -18.80
CA ASP A 154 -9.52 4.16 -17.71
C ASP A 154 -8.51 3.33 -16.92
N SER A 155 -8.83 2.08 -16.61
CA SER A 155 -7.92 1.15 -15.95
C SER A 155 -6.63 0.95 -16.74
N ALA A 156 -6.70 0.75 -18.06
CA ALA A 156 -5.52 0.61 -18.91
C ALA A 156 -4.65 1.89 -18.90
N VAL A 157 -5.28 3.07 -18.93
CA VAL A 157 -4.58 4.36 -18.81
C VAL A 157 -3.86 4.47 -17.47
N ARG A 158 -4.49 4.05 -16.36
CA ARG A 158 -3.88 4.10 -15.02
C ARG A 158 -2.75 3.10 -14.85
N VAL A 159 -2.92 1.87 -15.35
CA VAL A 159 -1.85 0.86 -15.35
C VAL A 159 -0.63 1.37 -16.11
N ARG A 160 -0.82 1.96 -17.30
CA ARG A 160 0.28 2.56 -18.07
C ARG A 160 0.94 3.73 -17.33
N ALA A 161 0.15 4.62 -16.72
CA ALA A 161 0.66 5.75 -15.96
C ALA A 161 1.51 5.28 -14.77
N GLY A 162 1.05 4.27 -14.03
CA GLY A 162 1.77 3.66 -12.92
C GLY A 162 3.10 3.05 -13.38
N ALA A 163 3.09 2.18 -14.40
CA ALA A 163 4.31 1.55 -14.90
C ALA A 163 5.35 2.59 -15.38
N LEU A 164 4.91 3.65 -16.08
CA LEU A 164 5.79 4.75 -16.51
C LEU A 164 6.31 5.61 -15.34
N ALA A 165 5.51 5.84 -14.31
CA ALA A 165 5.95 6.56 -13.12
C ALA A 165 7.02 5.74 -12.37
N ALA A 166 6.80 4.44 -12.20
CA ALA A 166 7.75 3.53 -11.55
C ALA A 166 9.09 3.47 -12.31
N SER A 167 9.05 3.39 -13.66
CA SER A 167 10.27 3.32 -14.48
C SER A 167 11.11 4.61 -14.45
N ARG A 168 10.53 5.73 -13.99
CA ARG A 168 11.20 7.03 -13.87
C ARG A 168 11.71 7.31 -12.46
N LEU A 169 11.43 6.42 -11.50
CA LEU A 169 11.92 6.59 -10.14
C LEU A 169 13.46 6.49 -10.12
N PRO A 170 14.14 7.37 -9.37
CA PRO A 170 15.57 7.24 -9.15
C PRO A 170 15.88 6.01 -8.29
N GLY A 171 17.13 5.55 -8.36
CA GLY A 171 17.62 4.50 -7.45
C GLY A 171 17.07 3.10 -7.74
N ASP A 172 16.97 2.70 -9.01
CA ASP A 172 16.86 1.28 -9.36
C ASP A 172 18.20 0.58 -9.09
N THR A 173 18.42 0.22 -7.82
CA THR A 173 19.70 -0.28 -7.32
C THR A 173 19.81 -1.80 -7.39
N ALA A 174 18.71 -2.51 -7.62
CA ALA A 174 18.70 -3.97 -7.61
C ALA A 174 18.88 -4.52 -9.03
N SER A 175 20.12 -4.92 -9.35
CA SER A 175 20.51 -5.52 -10.64
C SER A 175 19.61 -6.68 -11.04
N ALA A 176 19.14 -7.47 -10.07
CA ALA A 176 18.26 -8.63 -10.28
C ALA A 176 16.97 -8.29 -11.04
N PHE A 177 16.43 -7.07 -10.91
CA PHE A 177 15.17 -6.68 -11.55
C PHE A 177 15.38 -5.91 -12.86
N ARG A 178 16.63 -5.77 -13.33
CA ARG A 178 16.91 -5.04 -14.57
C ARG A 178 16.29 -5.75 -15.77
N GLY A 179 15.52 -5.01 -16.56
CA GLY A 179 14.83 -5.56 -17.74
C GLY A 179 13.53 -6.31 -17.40
N HIS A 180 13.19 -6.48 -16.12
CA HIS A 180 11.89 -7.01 -15.73
C HIS A 180 10.81 -5.92 -15.82
N PRO A 181 9.62 -6.25 -16.36
CA PRO A 181 8.55 -5.27 -16.53
C PRO A 181 7.92 -4.88 -15.20
N PHE A 182 7.49 -3.62 -15.10
CA PHE A 182 6.65 -3.15 -14.01
C PHE A 182 5.19 -3.55 -14.22
N THR A 183 4.61 -4.24 -13.26
CA THR A 183 3.20 -4.64 -13.25
C THR A 183 2.47 -3.86 -12.17
N VAL A 184 1.38 -3.16 -12.54
CA VAL A 184 0.53 -2.46 -11.55
C VAL A 184 -0.47 -3.44 -10.99
N ARG A 185 -0.41 -3.70 -9.67
CA ARG A 185 -1.38 -4.55 -8.95
C ARG A 185 -2.60 -3.75 -8.51
N GLN A 186 -2.38 -2.53 -8.05
CA GLN A 186 -3.43 -1.66 -7.54
C GLN A 186 -3.17 -0.21 -7.95
N ALA A 187 -4.25 0.50 -8.26
CA ALA A 187 -4.25 1.95 -8.33
C ALA A 187 -5.49 2.46 -7.61
N ILE A 188 -5.31 3.41 -6.69
CA ILE A 188 -6.37 4.10 -5.97
C ILE A 188 -6.27 5.58 -6.31
N ARG A 189 -7.35 6.15 -6.83
CA ARG A 189 -7.44 7.55 -7.21
C ARG A 189 -8.30 8.31 -6.21
N PHE A 190 -7.91 9.54 -5.88
CA PHE A 190 -8.65 10.39 -4.95
C PHE A 190 -8.35 11.88 -5.15
N PRO A 191 -9.30 12.78 -4.83
CA PRO A 191 -9.10 14.22 -5.00
C PRO A 191 -8.23 14.80 -3.91
N VAL A 192 -7.23 15.59 -4.32
CA VAL A 192 -6.34 16.34 -3.40
C VAL A 192 -6.82 17.78 -3.24
N ALA A 193 -7.12 18.42 -4.38
CA ALA A 193 -7.67 19.76 -4.52
C ALA A 193 -8.70 19.78 -5.66
N ALA A 194 -9.31 20.94 -5.94
CA ALA A 194 -10.39 21.06 -6.94
C ALA A 194 -10.02 20.56 -8.34
N ASP A 195 -8.75 20.72 -8.74
CA ASP A 195 -8.21 20.40 -10.07
C ASP A 195 -7.04 19.40 -10.01
N THR A 196 -6.81 18.79 -8.85
CA THR A 196 -5.65 17.92 -8.62
C THR A 196 -6.10 16.59 -8.03
N MET A 197 -5.74 15.51 -8.71
CA MET A 197 -5.97 14.14 -8.27
C MET A 197 -4.65 13.51 -7.81
N ALA A 198 -4.70 12.67 -6.79
CA ALA A 198 -3.62 11.77 -6.46
C ALA A 198 -3.98 10.34 -6.88
N LEU A 199 -2.97 9.58 -7.25
CA LEU A 199 -3.01 8.15 -7.50
C LEU A 199 -2.01 7.46 -6.59
N LEU A 200 -2.49 6.62 -5.69
CA LEU A 200 -1.67 5.66 -4.96
C LEU A 200 -1.55 4.40 -5.81
N PHE A 201 -0.34 4.01 -6.16
CA PHE A 201 -0.06 2.80 -6.91
C PHE A 201 0.68 1.78 -6.05
N GLU A 202 0.32 0.51 -6.23
CA GLU A 202 1.15 -0.64 -5.89
C GLU A 202 1.66 -1.26 -7.19
N VAL A 203 2.97 -1.20 -7.39
CA VAL A 203 3.68 -1.71 -8.57
C VAL A 203 4.63 -2.80 -8.15
N VAL A 204 4.72 -3.87 -8.92
CA VAL A 204 5.63 -4.98 -8.65
C VAL A 204 6.52 -5.32 -9.84
N ARG A 205 7.70 -5.86 -9.54
CA ARG A 205 8.54 -6.62 -10.48
C ARG A 205 8.85 -7.98 -9.86
N LEU A 206 8.83 -9.02 -10.68
CA LEU A 206 9.07 -10.40 -10.24
C LEU A 206 10.28 -10.97 -10.96
N VAL A 207 11.13 -11.67 -10.21
CA VAL A 207 12.20 -12.51 -10.72
C VAL A 207 11.86 -13.95 -10.35
N ALA A 208 11.43 -14.71 -11.35
CA ALA A 208 11.15 -16.13 -11.17
C ALA A 208 12.48 -16.87 -10.91
N GLN A 209 12.61 -17.39 -9.70
CA GLN A 209 13.69 -18.30 -9.30
C GLN A 209 13.05 -19.61 -8.85
N GLU A 210 13.74 -20.73 -9.03
CA GLU A 210 13.16 -22.07 -8.82
C GLU A 210 12.72 -22.33 -7.37
N ALA A 211 13.46 -21.81 -6.38
CA ALA A 211 13.17 -22.05 -4.97
C ALA A 211 12.77 -20.79 -4.17
N ASN A 212 13.09 -19.59 -4.67
CA ASN A 212 13.01 -18.35 -3.91
C ASN A 212 12.66 -17.17 -4.83
N PRO A 213 11.44 -17.11 -5.39
CA PRO A 213 11.05 -16.00 -6.25
C PRO A 213 11.19 -14.67 -5.50
N LEU A 214 11.87 -13.72 -6.14
CA LEU A 214 12.06 -12.39 -5.58
C LEU A 214 11.01 -11.43 -6.13
N GLU A 215 10.36 -10.70 -5.24
CA GLU A 215 9.46 -9.61 -5.59
C GLU A 215 10.10 -8.27 -5.18
N GLU A 216 10.04 -7.30 -6.08
CA GLU A 216 10.16 -5.89 -5.73
C GLU A 216 8.76 -5.30 -5.71
N LYS A 217 8.40 -4.64 -4.62
CA LYS A 217 7.18 -3.86 -4.48
C LYS A 217 7.50 -2.38 -4.32
N ILE A 218 6.83 -1.56 -5.10
CA ILE A 218 6.91 -0.11 -5.06
C ILE A 218 5.53 0.44 -4.72
N ILE A 219 5.44 1.17 -3.60
CA ILE A 219 4.28 1.96 -3.24
C ILE A 219 4.59 3.41 -3.58
N MET A 220 3.73 4.06 -4.37
CA MET A 220 3.98 5.46 -4.75
C MET A 220 2.71 6.29 -4.83
N VAL A 221 2.84 7.58 -4.52
CA VAL A 221 1.77 8.57 -4.71
C VAL A 221 2.18 9.49 -5.85
N VAL A 222 1.35 9.53 -6.89
CA VAL A 222 1.52 10.40 -8.05
C VAL A 222 0.41 11.44 -8.06
N GLU A 223 0.76 12.72 -8.13
CA GLU A 223 -0.23 13.79 -8.30
C GLU A 223 -0.34 14.21 -9.77
N GLU A 224 -1.57 14.21 -10.27
CA GLU A 224 -1.98 14.74 -11.56
C GLU A 224 -2.68 16.08 -11.30
N GLY A 225 -2.02 17.18 -11.66
CA GLY A 225 -2.58 18.53 -11.57
C GLY A 225 -3.61 18.82 -12.67
N PRO A 226 -3.98 20.10 -12.85
CA PRO A 226 -4.91 20.52 -13.90
C PRO A 226 -4.42 20.09 -15.29
N ALA A 227 -5.37 19.93 -16.21
CA ALA A 227 -5.12 19.42 -17.57
C ALA A 227 -3.89 20.08 -18.22
N GLY A 228 -2.91 19.26 -18.60
CA GLY A 228 -1.64 19.69 -19.22
C GLY A 228 -0.45 19.73 -18.27
N ALA A 229 -0.65 19.69 -16.95
CA ALA A 229 0.45 19.53 -16.00
C ALA A 229 1.00 18.08 -16.06
N PRO A 230 2.33 17.89 -16.14
CA PRO A 230 2.90 16.56 -16.11
C PRO A 230 2.67 15.90 -14.73
N PRO A 231 2.30 14.61 -14.67
CA PRO A 231 2.19 13.88 -13.42
C PRO A 231 3.50 13.91 -12.65
N ARG A 232 3.42 14.06 -11.32
CA ARG A 232 4.59 14.12 -10.44
C ARG A 232 4.50 13.08 -9.35
N THR A 233 5.50 12.23 -9.24
CA THR A 233 5.64 11.34 -8.09
C THR A 233 6.03 12.17 -6.87
N ARG A 234 5.21 12.11 -5.82
CA ARG A 234 5.36 12.88 -4.57
C ARG A 234 5.77 12.03 -3.37
N TYR A 235 5.67 10.72 -3.51
CA TYR A 235 6.15 9.72 -2.57
C TYR A 235 6.43 8.43 -3.31
N ALA A 236 7.49 7.75 -2.92
CA ALA A 236 7.76 6.39 -3.34
C ALA A 236 8.51 5.66 -2.24
N GLU A 237 8.14 4.42 -2.01
CA GLU A 237 8.82 3.48 -1.15
C GLU A 237 9.01 2.19 -1.92
N ARG A 238 10.19 1.58 -1.78
CA ARG A 238 10.58 0.36 -2.46
C ARG A 238 10.97 -0.68 -1.42
N VAL A 239 10.41 -1.88 -1.56
CA VAL A 239 10.71 -3.04 -0.74
C VAL A 239 11.09 -4.19 -1.67
N ILE A 240 12.12 -4.93 -1.30
CA ILE A 240 12.53 -6.16 -2.00
C ILE A 240 12.51 -7.27 -0.95
N ALA A 241 11.81 -8.36 -1.26
CA ALA A 241 11.68 -9.52 -0.39
C ALA A 241 11.44 -10.78 -1.23
N LEU A 242 11.42 -11.93 -0.58
CA LEU A 242 10.87 -13.14 -1.19
C LEU A 242 9.36 -12.92 -1.42
N GLU A 243 8.81 -13.50 -2.48
CA GLU A 243 7.37 -13.43 -2.77
C GLU A 243 6.53 -13.85 -1.55
N GLU A 244 6.95 -14.90 -0.84
CA GLU A 244 6.27 -15.45 0.34
C GLU A 244 6.27 -14.53 1.57
N THR A 245 7.28 -13.66 1.71
CA THR A 245 7.41 -12.74 2.85
C THR A 245 7.05 -11.31 2.49
N MET A 246 6.64 -11.06 1.24
CA MET A 246 6.34 -9.73 0.74
C MET A 246 5.09 -9.17 1.44
N PRO A 247 5.19 -8.01 2.13
CA PRO A 247 4.05 -7.46 2.85
C PRO A 247 2.88 -7.10 1.93
N SER A 248 1.66 -7.45 2.33
CA SER A 248 0.44 -6.98 1.64
C SER A 248 0.14 -5.54 2.07
N LEU A 249 -0.53 -4.77 1.21
CA LEU A 249 -0.96 -3.41 1.52
C LEU A 249 -2.46 -3.26 1.27
N ASP A 250 -3.18 -2.84 2.31
CA ASP A 250 -4.61 -2.57 2.26
C ASP A 250 -4.87 -1.11 2.63
N VAL A 251 -5.63 -0.41 1.78
CA VAL A 251 -5.99 0.98 2.05
C VAL A 251 -7.30 1.03 2.82
N LEU A 252 -7.18 1.37 4.10
CA LEU A 252 -8.33 1.44 4.99
C LEU A 252 -9.14 2.71 4.75
N GLY A 253 -8.47 3.82 4.45
CA GLY A 253 -9.17 5.06 4.13
C GLY A 253 -8.25 6.22 3.72
N ILE A 254 -8.86 7.19 3.05
CA ILE A 254 -8.24 8.48 2.76
C ILE A 254 -9.06 9.54 3.49
N LEU A 255 -8.37 10.37 4.25
CA LEU A 255 -8.97 11.21 5.26
C LEU A 255 -8.51 12.65 5.11
N ARG A 256 -9.42 13.58 5.35
CA ARG A 256 -9.11 14.99 5.54
C ARG A 256 -9.26 15.36 7.01
N ILE A 257 -8.18 15.78 7.63
CA ILE A 257 -8.15 16.19 9.04
C ILE A 257 -8.83 17.56 9.14
N ARG A 258 -9.94 17.67 9.87
CA ARG A 258 -10.76 18.90 9.85
C ARG A 258 -10.01 20.13 10.35
N ALA A 259 -9.21 19.97 11.39
CA ALA A 259 -8.50 21.07 12.03
C ALA A 259 -7.37 21.66 11.17
N THR A 260 -6.80 20.90 10.24
CA THR A 260 -5.64 21.34 9.42
C THR A 260 -5.94 21.35 7.93
N GLY A 261 -7.03 20.73 7.49
CA GLY A 261 -7.36 20.50 6.08
C GLY A 261 -6.43 19.51 5.36
N ARG A 262 -5.41 18.97 6.05
CA ARG A 262 -4.43 18.05 5.45
C ARG A 262 -5.05 16.71 5.12
N LEU A 263 -4.54 16.12 4.05
CA LEU A 263 -4.90 14.77 3.62
C LEU A 263 -3.95 13.74 4.20
N ALA A 264 -4.50 12.59 4.53
CA ALA A 264 -3.74 11.42 4.93
C ALA A 264 -4.33 10.15 4.31
N ILE A 265 -3.46 9.19 4.05
CA ILE A 265 -3.80 7.83 3.68
C ILE A 265 -3.49 6.96 4.90
N LEU A 266 -4.50 6.24 5.40
CA LEU A 266 -4.31 5.21 6.41
C LEU A 266 -4.27 3.86 5.71
N VAL A 267 -3.12 3.18 5.82
CA VAL A 267 -2.92 1.85 5.23
C VAL A 267 -2.64 0.83 6.32
N ARG A 268 -3.07 -0.41 6.09
CA ARG A 268 -2.67 -1.59 6.83
C ARG A 268 -1.63 -2.34 6.01
N ARG A 269 -0.51 -2.70 6.64
CA ARG A 269 0.51 -3.57 6.07
C ARG A 269 0.47 -4.89 6.78
N GLU A 270 0.10 -5.95 6.08
CA GLU A 270 0.14 -7.31 6.62
C GLU A 270 1.49 -7.93 6.27
N ARG A 271 2.06 -8.66 7.22
CA ARG A 271 3.33 -9.37 7.08
C ARG A 271 3.25 -10.70 7.80
N GLU A 272 4.27 -11.52 7.61
CA GLU A 272 4.45 -12.70 8.46
C GLU A 272 4.54 -12.23 9.94
N GLY A 273 3.68 -12.78 10.79
CA GLY A 273 3.59 -12.41 12.22
C GLY A 273 2.62 -11.28 12.57
N GLY A 274 1.83 -10.76 11.62
CA GLY A 274 0.70 -9.88 11.93
C GLY A 274 0.61 -8.62 11.06
N PHE A 275 0.09 -7.51 11.59
CA PHE A 275 -0.08 -6.28 10.83
C PHE A 275 0.35 -5.02 11.57
N LEU A 276 0.71 -4.00 10.80
CA LEU A 276 0.89 -2.63 11.31
C LEU A 276 0.07 -1.65 10.49
N LEU A 277 -0.17 -0.49 11.07
CA LEU A 277 -0.87 0.62 10.43
C LEU A 277 0.13 1.73 10.13
N GLU A 278 -0.04 2.37 8.99
CA GLU A 278 0.83 3.46 8.56
C GLU A 278 0.00 4.67 8.12
N TRP A 279 0.38 5.84 8.61
CA TRP A 279 -0.22 7.13 8.29
C TRP A 279 0.69 7.91 7.35
N ILE A 280 0.29 8.01 6.09
CA ILE A 280 1.00 8.75 5.05
C ILE A 280 0.29 10.10 4.86
N GLU A 281 0.92 11.19 5.26
CA GLU A 281 0.32 12.53 5.25
C GLU A 281 0.89 13.39 4.12
N ARG A 282 0.00 14.14 3.48
CA ARG A 282 0.37 15.22 2.57
C ARG A 282 0.82 16.45 3.35
N THR A 283 2.05 16.85 3.12
CA THR A 283 2.67 18.04 3.70
C THR A 283 2.12 19.34 3.08
N ALA A 284 2.41 20.47 3.72
CA ALA A 284 2.03 21.78 3.19
C ALA A 284 2.72 22.12 1.85
N THR A 285 3.90 21.57 1.57
CA THR A 285 4.60 21.74 0.29
C THR A 285 4.05 20.84 -0.83
N GLY A 286 3.11 19.94 -0.50
CA GLY A 286 2.48 19.02 -1.43
C GLY A 286 3.21 17.70 -1.63
N ASP A 287 4.25 17.43 -0.86
CA ASP A 287 4.90 16.11 -0.83
C ASP A 287 4.21 15.20 0.18
N TRP A 288 4.35 13.89 0.00
CA TRP A 288 3.75 12.89 0.90
C TRP A 288 4.85 12.22 1.72
N ARG A 289 4.57 11.92 2.99
CA ARG A 289 5.52 11.24 3.87
C ARG A 289 4.82 10.37 4.89
N VAL A 290 5.45 9.26 5.25
CA VAL A 290 5.09 8.50 6.45
C VAL A 290 5.30 9.40 7.67
N ARG A 291 4.24 9.61 8.44
CA ARG A 291 4.28 10.40 9.69
C ARG A 291 4.19 9.53 10.93
N TRP A 292 3.61 8.35 10.81
CA TRP A 292 3.39 7.48 11.95
C TRP A 292 3.22 6.04 11.46
N ARG A 293 3.75 5.12 12.26
CA ARG A 293 3.57 3.68 12.14
C ARG A 293 3.17 3.16 13.50
N SER A 294 2.17 2.28 13.53
CA SER A 294 1.70 1.67 14.76
C SER A 294 2.68 0.64 15.30
N ALA A 295 2.53 0.29 16.57
CA ALA A 295 3.06 -0.96 17.09
C ALA A 295 2.51 -2.15 16.27
N LEU A 296 3.27 -3.25 16.24
CA LEU A 296 2.88 -4.47 15.55
C LEU A 296 1.75 -5.16 16.31
N ASP A 297 0.64 -5.40 15.63
CA ASP A 297 -0.39 -6.32 16.08
C ASP A 297 -0.03 -7.73 15.60
N THR A 298 0.01 -8.69 16.52
CA THR A 298 0.33 -10.11 16.29
C THR A 298 -0.88 -11.02 16.50
N CYS A 299 -2.04 -10.41 16.79
CA CYS A 299 -3.35 -11.01 16.67
C CYS A 299 -3.91 -10.80 15.23
#